data_AF-A0A259LQ70-F1
#
_entry.id   AF-A0A259LQ70-F1
#
_cell.length_a   1.000
_cell.length_b   1.000
_cell.length_c   1.000
_cell.angle_alpha   90.00
_cell.angle_beta   90.00
_cell.angle_gamma   90.00
#
_symmetry.space_group_name_H-M   'P 1'
#
loop_
_entity.id
_entity.type
_entity.pdbx_description
1 polymer ?
#
loop_
_entity_poly.entity_id
_entity_poly.type
_entity_poly.pdbx_seq_one_letter_code
_entity_poly.pdbx_strand_id
1 'polypeptide(L)'
;MAGGVGSSQVSIVDRAIVPPLPFEPNLPRSLIQALILSLAAGIGLAFGLSYIDDTIKTPEDVKQKLGLAAVGVIPKVKASKADSITDALADPRSPITEAFYSARTALEFTTSSGAPRSLVVTSSRPSEGKTSTIISLAMSFARSGRRVLILDGDLRKPSFVARADASVGLSGLLTSDALLEDNVISSATENLFLLPSGVIPPNPAELLSSPRLPALIEEAAELFDIVLIDSPPLLGFADAPLLGSVAEATILVIEAGTIRRPAAVRTLERLLESQSNVVGAVLTKFDARKSGYESSEYYYSYGKGAYAYGSRQAGKASGRRKIRLFADGPGAGRTPIDHQ
;
A
#
# COMPACT_ATOMS: atom_id res chain seq x y z
N MET A 1 66.97 -6.59 -80.90
CA MET A 1 66.69 -7.81 -80.10
C MET A 1 67.10 -7.50 -78.68
N ALA A 2 66.17 -7.19 -77.79
CA ALA A 2 65.28 -8.11 -77.05
C ALA A 2 65.86 -8.44 -75.66
N GLY A 3 65.22 -7.81 -74.67
CA GLY A 3 65.02 -8.15 -73.25
C GLY A 3 65.80 -9.25 -72.56
N GLY A 4 66.19 -8.95 -71.31
CA GLY A 4 66.54 -9.94 -70.30
C GLY A 4 66.67 -9.28 -68.93
N VAL A 5 65.53 -8.94 -68.31
CA VAL A 5 65.48 -8.53 -66.90
C VAL A 5 66.15 -9.63 -66.07
N GLY A 6 67.26 -9.30 -65.41
CA GLY A 6 67.97 -10.23 -64.53
C GLY A 6 67.02 -10.76 -63.47
N SER A 7 66.73 -12.06 -63.53
CA SER A 7 65.93 -12.77 -62.54
C SER A 7 66.64 -12.67 -61.19
N SER A 8 66.12 -11.86 -60.28
CA SER A 8 66.55 -11.89 -58.88
C SER A 8 66.26 -13.28 -58.33
N GLN A 9 67.32 -14.02 -58.06
CA GLN A 9 67.24 -15.38 -57.57
C GLN A 9 66.85 -15.33 -56.09
N VAL A 10 65.54 -15.44 -55.85
CA VAL A 10 64.98 -15.56 -54.51
C VAL A 10 65.41 -16.92 -53.95
N SER A 11 66.20 -16.87 -52.89
CA SER A 11 66.65 -18.02 -52.10
C SER A 11 65.92 -17.99 -50.77
N ILE A 12 65.27 -19.10 -50.41
CA ILE A 12 64.64 -19.25 -49.09
C ILE A 12 65.79 -19.48 -48.10
N VAL A 13 66.09 -18.46 -47.30
CA VAL A 13 67.17 -18.49 -46.30
C VAL A 13 66.81 -19.36 -45.10
N ASP A 14 65.54 -19.34 -44.69
CA ASP A 14 65.04 -20.15 -43.59
C ASP A 14 63.56 -20.47 -43.78
N ARG A 15 63.16 -21.70 -43.45
CA ARG A 15 61.75 -22.13 -43.51
C ARG A 15 61.13 -21.94 -42.14
N ALA A 16 59.95 -21.34 -42.09
CA ALA A 16 59.22 -21.19 -40.84
C ALA A 16 59.03 -22.55 -40.14
N ILE A 17 59.43 -22.63 -38.88
CA ILE A 17 59.20 -23.80 -38.03
C ILE A 17 57.71 -23.81 -37.68
N VAL A 18 57.00 -24.87 -38.07
CA VAL A 18 55.59 -25.03 -37.72
C VAL A 18 55.51 -25.25 -36.21
N PRO A 19 54.76 -24.41 -35.46
CA PRO A 19 54.65 -24.58 -34.03
C PRO A 19 53.95 -25.92 -33.71
N PRO A 20 54.43 -26.67 -32.70
CA PRO A 20 53.85 -27.97 -32.34
C PRO A 20 52.46 -27.84 -31.69
N LEU A 21 52.07 -26.63 -31.30
CA LEU A 21 50.76 -26.30 -30.74
C LEU A 21 50.14 -25.11 -31.47
N PRO A 22 48.81 -25.00 -31.51
CA PRO A 22 48.13 -23.85 -32.08
C PRO A 22 48.58 -22.56 -31.37
N PHE A 23 49.07 -21.59 -32.14
CA PHE A 23 49.44 -20.25 -31.63
C PHE A 23 48.20 -19.44 -31.23
N GLU A 24 47.08 -19.66 -31.93
CA GLU A 24 45.76 -19.11 -31.61
C GLU A 24 44.67 -20.19 -31.76
N PRO A 25 43.62 -20.17 -30.92
CA PRO A 25 43.37 -19.21 -29.84
C PRO A 25 44.08 -19.56 -28.51
N ASN A 26 44.50 -18.53 -27.76
CA ASN A 26 45.05 -18.66 -26.42
C ASN A 26 43.92 -18.85 -25.38
N LEU A 27 43.46 -20.10 -25.24
CA LEU A 27 42.29 -20.46 -24.42
C LEU A 27 42.25 -19.81 -23.01
N PRO A 28 43.30 -19.83 -22.17
CA PRO A 28 43.23 -19.23 -20.84
C PRO A 28 43.07 -17.70 -20.87
N ARG A 29 43.69 -17.01 -21.85
CA ARG A 29 43.56 -15.55 -22.00
C ARG A 29 42.15 -15.17 -22.45
N SER A 30 41.62 -15.88 -23.45
CA SER A 30 40.26 -15.67 -23.93
C SER A 30 39.22 -15.95 -22.85
N LEU A 31 39.43 -16.99 -22.02
CA LEU A 31 38.56 -17.29 -20.87
C LEU A 31 38.58 -16.19 -19.80
N ILE A 32 39.76 -15.68 -19.44
CA ILE A 32 39.87 -14.58 -18.46
C ILE A 32 39.19 -13.32 -18.99
N GLN A 33 39.39 -12.98 -20.27
CA GLN A 33 38.73 -11.83 -20.90
C GLN A 33 37.22 -11.99 -20.93
N ALA A 34 36.72 -13.17 -21.31
CA ALA A 34 35.29 -13.47 -21.31
C ALA A 34 34.68 -13.40 -19.90
N LEU A 35 35.39 -13.89 -18.88
CA LEU A 35 34.95 -13.81 -17.49
C LEU A 35 34.86 -12.36 -17.00
N ILE A 36 35.88 -11.54 -17.27
CA ILE A 36 35.88 -10.13 -16.89
C ILE A 36 34.74 -9.37 -17.60
N LEU A 37 34.59 -9.57 -18.92
CA LEU A 37 33.56 -8.90 -19.71
C LEU A 37 32.15 -9.30 -19.28
N SER A 38 31.90 -10.60 -19.04
CA SER A 38 30.60 -11.09 -18.58
C SER A 38 30.26 -10.64 -17.17
N LEU A 39 31.24 -10.60 -16.26
CA LEU A 39 31.05 -10.08 -14.90
C LEU A 39 30.74 -8.58 -14.92
N ALA A 40 31.51 -7.79 -15.68
CA ALA A 40 31.26 -6.36 -15.83
C ALA A 40 29.89 -6.07 -16.45
N ALA A 41 29.51 -6.80 -17.51
CA ALA A 41 28.20 -6.69 -18.12
C ALA A 41 27.07 -7.12 -17.16
N GLY A 42 27.27 -8.19 -16.38
CA GLY A 42 26.30 -8.66 -15.39
C GLY A 42 26.07 -7.64 -14.27
N ILE A 43 27.14 -7.07 -13.72
CA ILE A 43 27.07 -5.99 -12.72
C ILE A 43 26.37 -4.76 -13.33
N GLY A 44 26.79 -4.32 -14.51
CA GLY A 44 26.19 -3.18 -15.20
C GLY A 44 24.70 -3.38 -15.47
N LEU A 45 24.29 -4.57 -15.89
CA LEU A 45 22.89 -4.93 -16.12
C LEU A 45 22.09 -4.95 -14.82
N ALA A 46 22.65 -5.48 -13.72
CA ALA A 46 21.99 -5.46 -12.41
C ALA A 46 21.72 -4.04 -11.91
N PHE A 47 22.70 -3.13 -12.02
CA PHE A 47 22.51 -1.72 -11.70
C PHE A 47 21.55 -1.02 -12.66
N GLY A 48 21.62 -1.30 -13.96
CA GLY A 48 20.71 -0.74 -14.96
C GLY A 48 19.26 -1.13 -14.73
N LEU A 49 18.99 -2.40 -14.43
CA LEU A 49 17.64 -2.86 -14.07
C LEU A 49 17.14 -2.20 -12.78
N SER A 50 18.04 -2.00 -11.81
CA SER A 50 17.69 -1.33 -10.55
C SER A 50 17.38 0.15 -10.76
N TYR A 51 18.08 0.82 -11.69
CA TYR A 51 17.83 2.22 -12.04
C TYR A 51 16.52 2.42 -12.82
N ILE A 52 16.13 1.45 -13.65
CA ILE A 52 14.85 1.48 -14.39
C ILE A 52 13.66 1.27 -13.44
N ASP A 53 13.88 0.62 -12.29
CA ASP A 53 12.84 0.37 -11.30
C ASP A 53 12.57 1.60 -10.39
N ASP A 54 11.81 2.55 -10.92
CA ASP A 54 11.36 3.74 -10.20
C ASP A 54 10.08 3.52 -9.38
N THR A 55 9.94 2.35 -8.75
CA THR A 55 8.84 2.08 -7.81
C THR A 55 9.10 2.69 -6.43
N ILE A 56 8.03 2.83 -5.62
CA ILE A 56 8.12 3.25 -4.21
C ILE A 56 8.28 2.01 -3.34
N LYS A 57 9.45 1.81 -2.73
CA LYS A 57 9.81 0.56 -2.02
C LYS A 57 10.04 0.76 -0.54
N THR A 58 10.53 1.92 -0.14
CA THR A 58 10.98 2.25 1.21
C THR A 58 10.21 3.44 1.79
N PRO A 59 10.15 3.60 3.12
CA PRO A 59 9.58 4.80 3.72
C PRO A 59 10.32 6.08 3.29
N GLU A 60 11.61 6.00 2.99
CA GLU A 60 12.39 7.11 2.44
C GLU A 60 11.92 7.49 1.04
N ASP A 61 11.54 6.53 0.20
CA ASP A 61 10.97 6.80 -1.11
C ASP A 61 9.68 7.62 -0.99
N VAL A 62 8.85 7.38 0.04
CA VAL A 62 7.64 8.17 0.28
C VAL A 62 8.02 9.64 0.50
N LYS A 63 9.01 9.90 1.36
CA LYS A 63 9.47 11.26 1.64
C LYS A 63 10.17 11.91 0.44
N GLN A 64 11.11 11.21 -0.18
CA GLN A 64 11.93 11.76 -1.26
C GLN A 64 11.19 11.89 -2.59
N LYS A 65 10.31 10.93 -2.91
CA LYS A 65 9.62 10.89 -4.21
C LYS A 65 8.26 11.57 -4.17
N LEU A 66 7.56 11.59 -3.04
CA LEU A 66 6.22 12.18 -2.89
C LEU A 66 6.17 13.41 -1.98
N GLY A 67 7.21 13.69 -1.19
CA GLY A 67 7.19 14.80 -0.23
C GLY A 67 6.26 14.56 0.97
N LEU A 68 5.82 13.33 1.19
CA LEU A 68 4.89 12.96 2.26
C LEU A 68 5.61 12.33 3.45
N ALA A 69 5.02 12.47 4.64
CA ALA A 69 5.45 11.68 5.80
C ALA A 69 5.03 10.20 5.63
N ALA A 70 5.91 9.28 6.02
CA ALA A 70 5.57 7.86 6.13
C ALA A 70 4.88 7.62 7.47
N VAL A 71 3.54 7.70 7.49
CA VAL A 71 2.71 7.55 8.69
C VAL A 71 2.80 6.13 9.24
N GLY A 72 2.94 5.13 8.37
CA GLY A 72 3.08 3.74 8.81
C GLY A 72 3.79 2.86 7.78
N VAL A 73 4.50 1.85 8.27
CA VAL A 73 5.17 0.82 7.46
C VAL A 73 4.64 -0.54 7.87
N ILE A 74 3.73 -1.10 7.07
CA ILE A 74 3.02 -2.33 7.41
C ILE A 74 3.75 -3.52 6.77
N PRO A 75 4.25 -4.48 7.58
CA PRO A 75 5.00 -5.62 7.07
C PRO A 75 4.11 -6.56 6.26
N LYS A 76 4.72 -7.26 5.31
CA LYS A 76 4.04 -8.31 4.55
C LYS A 76 3.76 -9.53 5.43
N VAL A 77 2.48 -9.78 5.72
CA VAL A 77 2.05 -11.00 6.41
C VAL A 77 2.11 -12.20 5.47
N LYS A 78 2.79 -13.27 5.89
CA LYS A 78 2.77 -14.55 5.17
C LYS A 78 1.47 -15.27 5.51
N ALA A 79 0.73 -15.72 4.49
CA ALA A 79 -0.59 -16.36 4.58
C ALA A 79 -0.63 -17.70 5.35
N SER A 80 0.43 -18.09 6.07
CA SER A 80 0.60 -19.45 6.60
C SER A 80 0.09 -19.65 8.04
N LYS A 81 -0.28 -18.60 8.79
CA LYS A 81 -0.66 -18.73 10.21
C LYS A 81 -1.89 -17.94 10.67
N ALA A 82 -2.41 -17.04 9.84
CA ALA A 82 -3.61 -16.25 10.13
C ALA A 82 -4.53 -16.39 8.91
N ASP A 83 -5.69 -17.00 9.09
CA ASP A 83 -6.65 -17.23 8.00
C ASP A 83 -7.33 -15.91 7.55
N SER A 84 -7.09 -14.82 8.30
CA SER A 84 -7.54 -13.47 8.02
C SER A 84 -6.61 -12.40 8.67
N ILE A 85 -6.56 -11.18 8.11
CA ILE A 85 -5.87 -10.03 8.74
C ILE A 85 -6.38 -9.78 10.16
N THR A 86 -7.67 -10.05 10.39
CA THR A 86 -8.32 -9.96 11.69
C THR A 86 -7.72 -10.89 12.74
N ASP A 87 -7.26 -12.10 12.36
CA ASP A 87 -6.60 -13.01 13.30
C ASP A 87 -5.20 -12.48 13.69
N ALA A 88 -4.48 -11.89 12.73
CA ALA A 88 -3.18 -11.29 13.01
C ALA A 88 -3.30 -10.04 13.90
N LEU A 89 -4.40 -9.29 13.78
CA LEU A 89 -4.75 -8.17 14.66
C LEU A 89 -5.27 -8.62 16.03
N ALA A 90 -5.71 -9.86 16.18
CA ALA A 90 -6.16 -10.41 17.46
C ALA A 90 -4.98 -10.64 18.41
N ASP A 91 -3.79 -10.95 17.89
CA ASP A 91 -2.56 -11.03 18.68
C ASP A 91 -1.96 -9.61 18.89
N PRO A 92 -1.98 -9.09 20.14
CA PRO A 92 -1.44 -7.78 20.45
C PRO A 92 0.08 -7.68 20.25
N ARG A 93 0.80 -8.80 20.25
CA ARG A 93 2.26 -8.85 20.10
C ARG A 93 2.71 -9.09 18.67
N SER A 94 1.78 -9.13 17.72
CA SER A 94 2.12 -9.38 16.33
C SER A 94 2.81 -8.15 15.71
N PRO A 95 3.78 -8.35 14.78
CA PRO A 95 4.45 -7.22 14.12
C PRO A 95 3.50 -6.31 13.33
N ILE A 96 2.36 -6.82 12.88
CA ILE A 96 1.35 -6.01 12.20
C ILE A 96 0.59 -5.12 13.18
N THR A 97 0.27 -5.62 14.37
CA THR A 97 -0.40 -4.83 15.42
C THR A 97 0.50 -3.69 15.89
N GLU A 98 1.79 -3.93 16.15
CA GLU A 98 2.76 -2.89 16.50
C GLU A 98 2.94 -1.83 15.40
N ALA A 99 2.95 -2.25 14.14
CA ALA A 99 3.02 -1.33 13.01
C ALA A 99 1.79 -0.42 12.93
N PHE A 100 0.59 -0.93 13.25
CA PHE A 100 -0.64 -0.12 13.29
C PHE A 100 -0.75 0.75 14.54
N TYR A 101 -0.22 0.32 15.69
CA TYR A 101 -0.08 1.21 16.85
C TYR A 101 0.82 2.41 16.54
N SER A 102 1.96 2.15 15.89
CA SER A 102 2.85 3.22 15.45
C SER A 102 2.19 4.15 14.44
N ALA A 103 1.42 3.60 13.49
CA ALA A 103 0.65 4.40 12.54
C ALA A 103 -0.43 5.26 13.21
N ARG A 104 -1.14 4.70 14.21
CA ARG A 104 -2.11 5.44 15.03
C ARG A 104 -1.43 6.59 15.76
N THR A 105 -0.32 6.33 16.44
CA THR A 105 0.44 7.36 17.16
C THR A 105 0.97 8.43 16.22
N ALA A 106 1.44 8.08 15.02
CA ALA A 106 1.83 9.09 14.03
C ALA A 106 0.66 9.98 13.62
N LEU A 107 -0.55 9.41 13.46
CA LEU A 107 -1.78 10.17 13.18
C LEU A 107 -2.17 11.11 14.34
N GLU A 108 -1.92 10.72 15.58
CA GLU A 108 -2.16 11.59 16.76
C GLU A 108 -1.32 12.88 16.76
N PHE A 109 -0.26 12.95 15.95
CA PHE A 109 0.56 14.16 15.78
C PHE A 109 0.28 14.93 14.49
N THR A 110 -0.76 14.56 13.73
CA THR A 110 -1.06 15.23 12.43
C THR A 110 -1.90 16.49 12.58
N THR A 111 -2.62 16.67 13.67
CA THR A 111 -3.40 17.88 13.94
C THR A 111 -3.01 18.50 15.28
N SER A 112 -3.33 19.77 15.49
CA SER A 112 -3.04 20.47 16.75
C SER A 112 -3.83 19.93 17.95
N SER A 113 -4.94 19.23 17.68
CA SER A 113 -5.82 18.65 18.69
C SER A 113 -5.69 17.13 18.81
N GLY A 114 -4.74 16.52 18.09
CA GLY A 114 -4.47 15.08 18.14
C GLY A 114 -4.65 14.39 16.79
N ALA A 115 -5.37 13.26 16.80
CA ALA A 115 -5.77 12.59 15.57
C ALA A 115 -6.90 13.38 14.87
N PRO A 116 -6.98 13.35 13.53
CA PRO A 116 -8.07 13.97 12.80
C PRO A 116 -9.39 13.28 13.13
N ARG A 117 -10.47 14.05 13.29
CA ARG A 117 -11.81 13.53 13.59
C ARG A 117 -12.41 12.78 12.41
N SER A 118 -12.05 13.15 11.18
CA SER A 118 -12.39 12.41 9.96
C SER A 118 -11.17 12.17 9.09
N LEU A 119 -10.96 10.90 8.71
CA LEU A 119 -9.80 10.47 7.97
C LEU A 119 -10.20 9.61 6.78
N VAL A 120 -9.94 10.11 5.57
CA VAL A 120 -10.09 9.33 4.34
C VAL A 120 -8.87 8.47 4.11
N VAL A 121 -9.11 7.20 3.81
CA VAL A 121 -8.06 6.27 3.41
C VAL A 121 -8.26 5.93 1.94
N THR A 122 -7.31 6.34 1.11
CA THR A 122 -7.35 6.09 -0.33
C THR A 122 -6.05 5.45 -0.81
N SER A 123 -5.98 5.11 -2.09
CA SER A 123 -4.82 4.47 -2.71
C SER A 123 -4.85 4.72 -4.21
N SER A 124 -3.70 4.58 -4.85
CA SER A 124 -3.60 4.75 -6.29
C SER A 124 -4.31 3.61 -7.03
N ARG A 125 -4.15 2.36 -6.58
CA ARG A 125 -4.60 1.14 -7.27
C ARG A 125 -5.48 0.26 -6.38
N PRO A 126 -6.36 -0.56 -6.98
CA PRO A 126 -7.03 -1.62 -6.23
C PRO A 126 -6.01 -2.55 -5.55
N SER A 127 -6.34 -3.04 -4.35
CA SER A 127 -5.56 -4.08 -3.63
C SER A 127 -4.27 -3.65 -2.94
N GLU A 128 -4.02 -2.34 -2.82
CA GLU A 128 -2.87 -1.81 -2.07
C GLU A 128 -3.03 -1.90 -0.54
N GLY A 129 -4.18 -2.38 -0.05
CA GLY A 129 -4.40 -2.63 1.39
C GLY A 129 -5.25 -1.61 2.12
N LYS A 130 -5.94 -0.68 1.42
CA LYS A 130 -6.85 0.32 2.02
C LYS A 130 -7.77 -0.22 3.12
N THR A 131 -8.67 -1.13 2.76
CA THR A 131 -9.66 -1.70 3.69
C THR A 131 -8.98 -2.41 4.87
N SER A 132 -7.83 -3.05 4.63
CA SER A 132 -7.03 -3.66 5.70
C SER A 132 -6.43 -2.63 6.64
N THR A 133 -5.90 -1.53 6.10
CA THR A 133 -5.41 -0.38 6.85
C THR A 133 -6.52 0.26 7.68
N ILE A 134 -7.70 0.47 7.09
CA ILE A 134 -8.88 1.02 7.78
C ILE A 134 -9.28 0.16 8.96
N ILE A 135 -9.50 -1.14 8.73
CA ILE A 135 -9.91 -2.06 9.81
C ILE A 135 -8.88 -2.09 10.93
N SER A 136 -7.59 -2.12 10.57
CA SER A 136 -6.52 -2.22 11.57
C SER A 136 -6.38 -0.94 12.38
N LEU A 137 -6.45 0.23 11.74
CA LEU A 137 -6.49 1.52 12.42
C LEU A 137 -7.75 1.63 13.29
N ALA A 138 -8.90 1.21 12.77
CA ALA A 138 -10.17 1.27 13.50
C ALA A 138 -10.13 0.44 14.77
N MET A 139 -9.66 -0.80 14.68
CA MET A 139 -9.44 -1.66 15.84
C MET A 139 -8.41 -1.05 16.81
N SER A 140 -7.36 -0.43 16.28
CA SER A 140 -6.33 0.23 17.10
C SER A 140 -6.88 1.42 17.88
N PHE A 141 -7.71 2.27 17.28
CA PHE A 141 -8.39 3.38 17.96
C PHE A 141 -9.47 2.89 18.94
N ALA A 142 -10.27 1.91 18.54
CA ALA A 142 -11.32 1.34 19.38
C ALA A 142 -10.76 0.73 20.68
N ARG A 143 -9.62 0.02 20.59
CA ARG A 143 -8.91 -0.54 21.75
C ARG A 143 -8.33 0.52 22.70
N SER A 144 -8.13 1.76 22.25
CA SER A 144 -7.79 2.88 23.14
C SER A 144 -9.02 3.55 23.77
N GLY A 145 -10.21 2.96 23.63
CA GLY A 145 -11.45 3.49 24.19
C GLY A 145 -12.13 4.57 23.33
N ARG A 146 -11.62 4.83 22.12
CA ARG A 146 -12.23 5.78 21.18
C ARG A 146 -13.44 5.17 20.51
N ARG A 147 -14.53 5.93 20.36
CA ARG A 147 -15.67 5.57 19.52
C ARG A 147 -15.29 5.78 18.05
N VAL A 148 -15.22 4.69 17.29
CA VAL A 148 -14.76 4.69 15.90
C VAL A 148 -15.89 4.32 14.96
N LEU A 149 -16.16 5.17 13.97
CA LEU A 149 -17.02 4.84 12.84
C LEU A 149 -16.18 4.51 11.61
N ILE A 150 -16.37 3.34 11.01
CA ILE A 150 -15.94 3.07 9.64
C ILE A 150 -17.08 3.46 8.70
N LEU A 151 -16.80 4.28 7.70
CA LEU A 151 -17.75 4.67 6.65
C LEU A 151 -17.29 4.05 5.33
N ASP A 152 -18.08 3.16 4.73
CA ASP A 152 -17.77 2.56 3.43
C ASP A 152 -18.17 3.51 2.29
N GLY A 153 -17.24 4.38 1.90
CA GLY A 153 -17.41 5.34 0.81
C GLY A 153 -17.13 4.76 -0.59
N ASP A 154 -16.77 3.48 -0.71
CA ASP A 154 -16.67 2.82 -2.03
C ASP A 154 -18.05 2.33 -2.49
N LEU A 155 -18.87 3.29 -2.93
CA LEU A 155 -20.19 3.05 -3.49
C LEU A 155 -20.16 2.21 -4.79
N ARG A 156 -18.98 1.99 -5.41
CA ARG A 156 -18.84 1.21 -6.64
C ARG A 156 -18.58 -0.25 -6.36
N LYS A 157 -17.71 -0.53 -5.38
CA LYS A 157 -17.30 -1.88 -4.98
C LYS A 157 -17.20 -1.95 -3.45
N PRO A 158 -18.36 -1.97 -2.76
CA PRO A 158 -18.40 -2.00 -1.30
C PRO A 158 -17.53 -3.12 -0.73
N SER A 159 -16.70 -2.78 0.24
CA SER A 159 -15.75 -3.71 0.85
C SER A 159 -16.37 -4.43 2.06
N PHE A 160 -17.36 -3.82 2.68
CA PHE A 160 -18.06 -4.34 3.84
C PHE A 160 -19.40 -4.93 3.44
N VAL A 161 -19.70 -6.14 3.92
CA VAL A 161 -21.03 -6.74 3.73
C VAL A 161 -21.77 -6.67 5.04
N ALA A 162 -22.73 -5.77 5.12
CA ALA A 162 -23.71 -5.73 6.18
C ALA A 162 -25.00 -6.45 5.73
N ARG A 163 -25.64 -7.18 6.65
CA ARG A 163 -27.05 -7.58 6.49
C ARG A 163 -27.89 -6.35 6.82
N ALA A 164 -28.01 -5.44 5.87
CA ALA A 164 -28.82 -4.25 6.05
C ALA A 164 -29.98 -4.30 5.06
N ASP A 165 -31.18 -3.96 5.53
CA ASP A 165 -32.33 -3.77 4.67
C ASP A 165 -32.00 -2.73 3.59
N ALA A 166 -32.63 -2.83 2.42
CA ALA A 166 -32.24 -2.08 1.21
C ALA A 166 -32.22 -0.54 1.34
N SER A 167 -32.73 0.02 2.44
CA SER A 167 -32.73 1.46 2.75
C SER A 167 -31.57 1.92 3.64
N VAL A 168 -30.71 1.01 4.12
CA VAL A 168 -29.68 1.32 5.12
C VAL A 168 -28.31 1.53 4.48
N GLY A 169 -27.64 2.63 4.84
CA GLY A 169 -26.25 2.92 4.49
C GLY A 169 -26.03 4.29 3.87
N LEU A 170 -24.79 4.58 3.50
CA LEU A 170 -24.33 5.87 2.99
C LEU A 170 -25.18 6.37 1.82
N SER A 171 -25.46 5.52 0.83
CA SER A 171 -26.26 5.95 -0.33
C SER A 171 -27.69 6.35 0.03
N GLY A 172 -28.30 5.71 1.03
CA GLY A 172 -29.61 6.07 1.56
C GLY A 172 -29.58 7.39 2.33
N LEU A 173 -28.58 7.57 3.20
CA LEU A 173 -28.38 8.80 3.97
C LEU A 173 -28.08 10.03 3.11
N LEU A 174 -27.43 9.84 1.95
CA LEU A 174 -27.16 10.93 1.01
C LEU A 174 -28.40 11.34 0.18
N THR A 175 -29.46 10.54 0.19
CA THR A 175 -30.71 10.79 -0.57
C THR A 175 -31.95 11.00 0.30
N SER A 176 -31.81 10.91 1.63
CA SER A 176 -32.93 11.02 2.58
C SER A 176 -32.53 11.77 3.85
N ASP A 177 -33.53 12.20 4.63
CA ASP A 177 -33.36 12.84 5.94
C ASP A 177 -33.33 11.82 7.09
N ALA A 178 -32.94 10.57 6.82
CA ALA A 178 -32.79 9.57 7.86
C ALA A 178 -31.64 9.93 8.80
N LEU A 179 -31.79 9.57 10.08
CA LEU A 179 -30.77 9.80 11.10
C LEU A 179 -29.57 8.87 10.86
N LEU A 180 -28.36 9.39 11.08
CA LEU A 180 -27.14 8.59 10.98
C LEU A 180 -27.18 7.38 11.92
N GLU A 181 -27.64 7.57 13.16
CA GLU A 181 -27.66 6.54 14.20
C GLU A 181 -28.45 5.29 13.79
N ASP A 182 -29.59 5.48 13.10
CA ASP A 182 -30.45 4.39 12.61
C ASP A 182 -29.81 3.56 11.49
N ASN A 183 -28.71 4.05 10.92
CA ASN A 183 -28.01 3.47 9.78
C ASN A 183 -26.63 2.89 10.13
N VAL A 184 -26.21 3.03 11.38
CA VAL A 184 -24.92 2.54 11.87
C VAL A 184 -25.09 1.14 12.48
N ILE A 185 -24.11 0.28 12.23
CA ILE A 185 -24.08 -1.11 12.68
C ILE A 185 -22.93 -1.29 13.66
N SER A 186 -23.24 -1.74 14.86
CA SER A 186 -22.23 -2.12 15.86
C SER A 186 -21.51 -3.41 15.46
N SER A 187 -20.20 -3.44 15.67
CA SER A 187 -19.40 -4.65 15.47
C SER A 187 -19.31 -5.49 16.75
N ALA A 188 -18.73 -6.69 16.65
CA ALA A 188 -18.37 -7.47 17.84
C ALA A 188 -17.23 -6.85 18.67
N THR A 189 -16.51 -5.86 18.11
CA THR A 189 -15.49 -5.09 18.83
C THR A 189 -16.15 -3.89 19.48
N GLU A 190 -15.93 -3.73 20.79
CA GLU A 190 -16.40 -2.58 21.55
C GLU A 190 -15.91 -1.26 20.93
N ASN A 191 -16.75 -0.23 20.96
CA ASN A 191 -16.49 1.09 20.39
C ASN A 191 -16.22 1.13 18.88
N LEU A 192 -16.47 0.05 18.14
CA LEU A 192 -16.29 0.00 16.68
C LEU A 192 -17.61 -0.19 15.94
N PHE A 193 -17.90 0.74 15.06
CA PHE A 193 -19.15 0.87 14.32
C PHE A 193 -18.90 0.94 12.81
N LEU A 194 -19.92 0.62 12.01
CA LEU A 194 -19.88 0.66 10.55
C LEU A 194 -21.12 1.36 9.99
N LEU A 195 -20.90 2.37 9.16
CA LEU A 195 -21.87 2.84 8.18
C LEU A 195 -21.58 2.15 6.84
N PRO A 196 -22.38 1.15 6.42
CA PRO A 196 -22.16 0.46 5.15
C PRO A 196 -22.45 1.39 3.97
N SER A 197 -21.98 1.03 2.77
CA SER A 197 -22.21 1.81 1.55
C SER A 197 -23.68 1.97 1.20
N GLY A 198 -24.51 0.99 1.60
CA GLY A 198 -25.89 0.83 1.14
C GLY A 198 -25.98 0.29 -0.28
N VAL A 199 -27.14 0.50 -0.93
CA VAL A 199 -27.39 0.08 -2.31
C VAL A 199 -26.50 0.86 -3.27
N ILE A 200 -25.88 0.17 -4.22
CA ILE A 200 -25.02 0.78 -5.25
C ILE A 200 -25.87 1.75 -6.09
N PRO A 201 -25.61 3.06 -6.05
CA PRO A 201 -26.38 4.04 -6.81
C PRO A 201 -25.97 4.01 -8.29
N PRO A 202 -26.84 4.46 -9.21
CA PRO A 202 -26.50 4.56 -10.63
C PRO A 202 -25.37 5.56 -10.90
N ASN A 203 -25.28 6.64 -10.11
CA ASN A 203 -24.24 7.65 -10.25
C ASN A 203 -23.56 8.00 -8.90
N PRO A 204 -22.53 7.24 -8.48
CA PRO A 204 -21.84 7.46 -7.19
C PRO A 204 -21.21 8.85 -7.02
N ALA A 205 -20.57 9.39 -8.05
CA ALA A 205 -19.83 10.64 -7.94
C ALA A 205 -20.75 11.85 -7.72
N GLU A 206 -21.90 11.86 -8.40
CA GLU A 206 -22.93 12.89 -8.21
C GLU A 206 -23.48 12.86 -6.78
N LEU A 207 -23.75 11.66 -6.25
CA LEU A 207 -24.25 11.50 -4.90
C LEU A 207 -23.24 11.97 -3.83
N LEU A 208 -21.95 11.65 -4.02
CA LEU A 208 -20.87 12.12 -3.15
C LEU A 208 -20.60 13.63 -3.28
N SER A 209 -20.94 14.26 -4.41
CA SER A 209 -20.83 15.71 -4.58
C SER A 209 -21.98 16.50 -3.93
N SER A 210 -22.97 15.81 -3.36
CA SER A 210 -24.12 16.46 -2.73
C SER A 210 -23.74 17.25 -1.47
N PRO A 211 -24.47 18.32 -1.13
CA PRO A 211 -24.23 19.08 0.10
C PRO A 211 -24.53 18.27 1.38
N ARG A 212 -25.20 17.12 1.26
CA ARG A 212 -25.49 16.22 2.38
C ARG A 212 -24.24 15.52 2.90
N LEU A 213 -23.24 15.26 2.05
CA LEU A 213 -22.02 14.56 2.46
C LEU A 213 -21.20 15.34 3.52
N PRO A 214 -20.87 16.63 3.34
CA PRO A 214 -20.22 17.42 4.39
C PRO A 214 -20.99 17.39 5.72
N ALA A 215 -22.31 17.62 5.67
CA ALA A 215 -23.15 17.62 6.86
C ALA A 215 -23.17 16.24 7.57
N LEU A 216 -23.15 15.15 6.80
CA LEU A 216 -23.10 13.80 7.35
C LEU A 216 -21.77 13.49 8.05
N ILE A 217 -20.66 13.97 7.50
CA ILE A 217 -19.33 13.79 8.11
C ILE A 217 -19.23 14.60 9.40
N GLU A 218 -19.81 15.80 9.44
CA GLU A 218 -19.87 16.63 10.64
C GLU A 218 -20.75 15.97 11.73
N GLU A 219 -21.96 15.51 11.37
CA GLU A 219 -22.85 14.71 12.23
C GLU A 219 -22.12 13.48 12.80
N ALA A 220 -21.36 12.76 11.96
CA ALA A 220 -20.56 11.63 12.41
C ALA A 220 -19.42 12.03 13.35
N ALA A 221 -18.75 13.15 13.09
CA ALA A 221 -17.65 13.66 13.92
C ALA A 221 -18.11 14.22 15.27
N GLU A 222 -19.41 14.49 15.45
CA GLU A 222 -20.02 14.81 16.74
C GLU A 222 -20.32 13.56 17.58
N LEU A 223 -20.72 12.47 16.93
CA LEU A 223 -21.13 11.22 17.60
C LEU A 223 -19.96 10.26 17.85
N PHE A 224 -18.88 10.36 17.08
CA PHE A 224 -17.72 9.48 17.14
C PHE A 224 -16.43 10.28 17.32
N ASP A 225 -15.50 9.76 18.11
CA ASP A 225 -14.16 10.37 18.28
C ASP A 225 -13.38 10.41 16.96
N ILE A 226 -13.58 9.40 16.11
CA ILE A 226 -12.90 9.29 14.82
C ILE A 226 -13.76 8.57 13.79
N VAL A 227 -13.82 9.15 12.59
CA VAL A 227 -14.54 8.64 11.42
C VAL A 227 -13.53 8.24 10.36
N LEU A 228 -13.37 6.94 10.11
CA LEU A 228 -12.47 6.37 9.11
C LEU A 228 -13.26 6.06 7.83
N ILE A 229 -12.93 6.74 6.74
CA ILE A 229 -13.68 6.67 5.48
C ILE A 229 -12.91 5.80 4.47
N ASP A 230 -13.49 4.67 4.06
CA ASP A 230 -13.00 3.91 2.91
C ASP A 230 -13.38 4.62 1.62
N SER A 231 -12.51 4.54 0.63
CA SER A 231 -12.70 5.20 -0.65
C SER A 231 -12.25 4.30 -1.78
N PRO A 232 -12.81 4.43 -3.00
CA PRO A 232 -12.31 3.69 -4.14
C PRO A 232 -10.88 4.14 -4.49
N PRO A 233 -10.11 3.30 -5.21
CA PRO A 233 -8.80 3.71 -5.69
C PRO A 233 -8.89 4.91 -6.63
N LEU A 234 -7.95 5.84 -6.50
CA LEU A 234 -7.99 7.13 -7.19
C LEU A 234 -7.84 7.00 -8.71
N LEU A 235 -7.02 6.07 -9.21
CA LEU A 235 -6.79 5.91 -10.65
C LEU A 235 -8.09 5.47 -11.35
N GLY A 236 -8.79 6.44 -11.94
CA GLY A 236 -9.98 6.22 -12.77
C GLY A 236 -11.29 6.82 -12.26
N PHE A 237 -11.36 7.36 -11.03
CA PHE A 237 -12.61 7.85 -10.44
C PHE A 237 -12.47 9.21 -9.72
N ALA A 238 -13.57 9.94 -9.56
CA ALA A 238 -13.65 11.24 -8.88
C ALA A 238 -14.03 11.13 -7.39
N ASP A 239 -14.50 9.96 -6.98
CA ASP A 239 -15.12 9.70 -5.68
C ASP A 239 -14.17 9.93 -4.49
N ALA A 240 -12.93 9.44 -4.55
CA ALA A 240 -11.95 9.60 -3.48
C ALA A 240 -11.48 11.06 -3.28
N PRO A 241 -11.22 11.86 -4.34
CA PRO A 241 -11.06 13.31 -4.23
C PRO A 241 -12.25 14.01 -3.56
N LEU A 242 -13.49 13.66 -3.91
CA LEU A 242 -14.70 14.23 -3.29
C LEU A 242 -14.75 13.94 -1.78
N LEU A 243 -14.56 12.67 -1.38
CA LEU A 243 -14.48 12.28 0.03
C LEU A 243 -13.33 13.01 0.75
N GLY A 244 -12.16 13.11 0.12
CA GLY A 244 -11.00 13.78 0.70
C GLY A 244 -11.18 15.28 0.91
N SER A 245 -11.99 15.94 0.08
CA SER A 245 -12.25 17.39 0.16
C SER A 245 -13.11 17.80 1.35
N VAL A 246 -13.86 16.84 1.93
CA VAL A 246 -14.79 17.07 3.04
C VAL A 246 -14.30 16.48 4.37
N ALA A 247 -13.24 15.68 4.34
CA ALA A 247 -12.62 15.11 5.53
C ALA A 247 -11.49 16.01 6.05
N GLU A 248 -11.24 15.96 7.36
CA GLU A 248 -10.19 16.74 8.01
C GLU A 248 -8.79 16.34 7.53
N ALA A 249 -8.59 15.05 7.23
CA ALA A 249 -7.35 14.52 6.71
C ALA A 249 -7.56 13.38 5.71
N THR A 250 -6.55 13.15 4.87
CA THR A 250 -6.45 12.02 3.95
C THR A 250 -5.10 11.32 4.11
N ILE A 251 -5.09 9.99 4.18
CA ILE A 251 -3.88 9.17 4.04
C ILE A 251 -3.88 8.39 2.74
N LEU A 252 -2.70 8.36 2.10
CA LEU A 252 -2.46 7.59 0.88
C LEU A 252 -1.85 6.22 1.21
N VAL A 253 -2.53 5.14 0.87
CA VAL A 253 -2.01 3.78 1.02
C VAL A 253 -1.26 3.38 -0.24
N ILE A 254 -0.01 2.93 -0.09
CA ILE A 254 0.88 2.54 -1.18
C ILE A 254 1.42 1.14 -0.93
N GLU A 255 1.29 0.24 -1.90
CA GLU A 255 1.92 -1.08 -1.81
C GLU A 255 3.40 -1.00 -2.22
N ALA A 256 4.28 -1.46 -1.32
CA ALA A 256 5.73 -1.42 -1.54
C ALA A 256 6.15 -2.19 -2.81
N GLY A 257 6.91 -1.50 -3.67
CA GLY A 257 7.56 -2.05 -4.86
C GLY A 257 6.62 -2.33 -6.03
N THR A 258 5.40 -1.79 -6.04
CA THR A 258 4.44 -2.04 -7.13
C THR A 258 4.09 -0.80 -7.96
N ILE A 259 3.85 0.34 -7.32
CA ILE A 259 3.54 1.58 -8.03
C ILE A 259 4.81 2.34 -8.42
N ARG A 260 4.86 2.77 -9.68
CA ARG A 260 5.91 3.66 -10.18
C ARG A 260 5.66 5.10 -9.76
N ARG A 261 6.73 5.84 -9.48
CA ARG A 261 6.68 7.23 -9.04
C ARG A 261 5.74 8.12 -9.85
N PRO A 262 5.74 8.15 -11.20
CA PRO A 262 4.86 9.05 -11.94
C PRO A 262 3.37 8.81 -11.68
N ALA A 263 2.96 7.55 -11.46
CA ALA A 263 1.57 7.23 -11.15
C ALA A 263 1.19 7.62 -9.70
N ALA A 264 2.12 7.46 -8.76
CA ALA A 264 1.93 7.88 -7.37
C ALA A 264 1.87 9.40 -7.25
N VAL A 265 2.74 10.13 -7.94
CA VAL A 265 2.72 11.61 -8.01
C VAL A 265 1.40 12.10 -8.60
N ARG A 266 0.94 11.54 -9.72
CA ARG A 266 -0.38 11.88 -10.30
C ARG A 266 -1.56 11.61 -9.35
N THR A 267 -1.42 10.61 -8.47
CA THR A 267 -2.44 10.33 -7.45
C THR A 267 -2.45 11.44 -6.41
N LEU A 268 -1.26 11.84 -5.93
CA LEU A 268 -1.13 12.94 -4.98
C LEU A 268 -1.61 14.27 -5.57
N GLU A 269 -1.20 14.62 -6.80
CA GLU A 269 -1.63 15.83 -7.50
C GLU A 269 -3.16 15.94 -7.54
N ARG A 270 -3.86 14.86 -7.90
CA ARG A 270 -5.32 14.84 -7.96
C ARG A 270 -6.01 15.00 -6.60
N LEU A 271 -5.38 14.56 -5.52
CA LEU A 271 -5.89 14.79 -4.16
C LEU A 271 -5.67 16.25 -3.74
N LEU A 272 -4.52 16.83 -4.09
CA LEU A 272 -4.22 18.23 -3.79
C LEU A 272 -5.10 19.19 -4.61
N GLU A 273 -5.38 18.86 -5.87
CA GLU A 273 -6.31 19.60 -6.74
C GLU A 273 -7.74 19.63 -6.19
N SER A 274 -8.17 18.59 -5.46
CA SER A 274 -9.45 18.56 -4.76
C SER A 274 -9.42 19.16 -3.36
N GLN A 275 -8.33 19.86 -3.00
CA GLN A 275 -8.14 20.48 -1.68
C GLN A 275 -8.14 19.47 -0.52
N SER A 276 -7.83 18.20 -0.80
CA SER A 276 -7.72 17.19 0.25
C SER A 276 -6.46 17.43 1.08
N ASN A 277 -6.60 17.45 2.40
CA ASN A 277 -5.47 17.58 3.32
C ASN A 277 -4.71 16.24 3.46
N VAL A 278 -3.71 16.01 2.61
CA VAL A 278 -2.93 14.76 2.63
C VAL A 278 -1.86 14.80 3.72
N VAL A 279 -2.13 14.16 4.86
CA VAL A 279 -1.24 14.17 6.05
C VAL A 279 -0.08 13.18 5.96
N GLY A 280 -0.14 12.23 5.02
CA GLY A 280 0.96 11.34 4.73
C GLY A 280 0.56 10.06 4.01
N ALA A 281 1.45 9.07 4.01
CA ALA A 281 1.22 7.78 3.36
C ALA A 281 1.54 6.58 4.25
N VAL A 282 0.80 5.49 4.04
CA VAL A 282 1.03 4.19 4.67
C VAL A 282 1.60 3.23 3.63
N LEU A 283 2.82 2.76 3.87
CA LEU A 283 3.50 1.80 3.00
C LEU A 283 3.13 0.38 3.43
N THR A 284 2.40 -0.35 2.60
CA THR A 284 1.91 -1.71 2.92
C THR A 284 2.72 -2.80 2.24
N LYS A 285 2.58 -4.03 2.77
CA LYS A 285 3.23 -5.24 2.27
C LYS A 285 4.75 -5.09 2.15
N PHE A 286 5.33 -4.30 3.04
CA PHE A 286 6.76 -4.05 3.09
C PHE A 286 7.51 -5.34 3.45
N ASP A 287 8.58 -5.65 2.70
CA ASP A 287 9.49 -6.78 2.97
C ASP A 287 10.90 -6.24 3.10
N ALA A 288 11.32 -6.00 4.34
CA ALA A 288 12.62 -5.39 4.69
C ALA A 288 13.82 -6.13 4.05
N ARG A 289 13.72 -7.44 3.85
CA ARG A 289 14.79 -8.25 3.24
C ARG A 289 14.94 -8.02 1.74
N LYS A 290 13.86 -7.63 1.06
CA LYS A 290 13.85 -7.40 -0.39
C LYS A 290 14.15 -5.96 -0.77
N SER A 291 13.94 -5.02 0.15
CA SER A 291 14.15 -3.60 -0.10
C SER A 291 15.62 -3.17 0.00
N GLY A 292 16.56 -4.09 0.25
CA GLY A 292 17.98 -3.75 0.49
C GLY A 292 18.18 -2.93 1.77
N TYR A 293 17.14 -2.86 2.61
CA TYR A 293 17.05 -2.04 3.81
C TYR A 293 17.62 -2.82 5.01
N GLU A 294 18.77 -3.47 4.82
CA GLU A 294 19.53 -4.13 5.88
C GLU A 294 20.47 -3.16 6.60
N SER A 295 20.63 -1.91 6.12
CA SER A 295 21.73 -1.00 6.50
C SER A 295 21.33 0.32 7.19
N SER A 296 20.20 0.43 7.90
CA SER A 296 19.93 1.63 8.72
C SER A 296 19.25 1.33 10.06
N GLU A 297 19.55 2.18 11.04
CA GLU A 297 19.06 2.19 12.45
C GLU A 297 17.56 1.92 12.64
N TYR A 298 16.73 2.08 11.61
CA TYR A 298 15.29 1.85 11.66
C TYR A 298 14.93 0.38 11.96
N TYR A 299 15.72 -0.59 11.49
CA TYR A 299 15.51 -2.02 11.80
C TYR A 299 15.80 -2.34 13.28
N TYR A 300 16.62 -1.52 13.94
CA TYR A 300 16.88 -1.65 15.38
C TYR A 300 15.79 -1.01 16.24
N SER A 301 15.12 0.04 15.75
CA SER A 301 13.97 0.65 16.45
C SER A 301 12.72 -0.22 16.42
N TYR A 302 12.57 -1.09 15.41
CA TYR A 302 11.53 -2.13 15.33
C TYR A 302 12.08 -3.50 15.75
N GLY A 303 12.42 -3.63 17.04
CA GLY A 303 12.47 -4.87 17.80
C GLY A 303 13.05 -6.12 17.11
N LYS A 304 14.30 -6.44 17.46
CA LYS A 304 15.04 -7.70 17.20
C LYS A 304 14.32 -9.03 17.54
N GLY A 305 13.10 -8.99 18.07
CA GLY A 305 12.27 -10.17 18.40
C GLY A 305 11.36 -10.67 17.26
N ALA A 306 11.13 -9.87 16.20
CA ALA A 306 10.05 -10.13 15.24
C ALA A 306 10.33 -11.20 14.16
N TYR A 307 11.57 -11.69 14.02
CA TYR A 307 11.94 -12.62 12.92
C TYR A 307 12.58 -13.94 13.37
N ALA A 308 12.59 -14.25 14.67
CA ALA A 308 13.27 -15.44 15.20
C ALA A 308 12.50 -16.77 15.07
N TYR A 309 11.30 -16.81 14.48
CA TYR A 309 10.56 -18.07 14.31
C TYR A 309 10.02 -18.30 12.90
N GLY A 310 10.60 -19.31 12.23
CA GLY A 310 9.85 -20.13 11.28
C GLY A 310 10.33 -20.09 9.83
N SER A 311 11.45 -20.76 9.56
CA SER A 311 11.74 -21.33 8.25
C SER A 311 10.85 -22.55 7.98
N ARG A 312 9.94 -22.49 7.00
CA ARG A 312 9.69 -23.56 6.00
C ARG A 312 8.54 -23.23 5.03
N GLN A 313 8.82 -23.59 3.78
CA GLN A 313 8.02 -23.86 2.57
C GLN A 313 6.75 -23.07 2.21
N ALA A 314 6.72 -22.69 0.93
CA ALA A 314 5.71 -21.88 0.27
C ALA A 314 4.58 -22.71 -0.34
N GLY A 315 3.34 -22.27 -0.12
CA GLY A 315 2.13 -22.72 -0.83
C GLY A 315 1.41 -21.55 -1.49
N LYS A 316 0.75 -21.82 -2.63
CA LYS A 316 0.17 -20.87 -3.59
C LYS A 316 -1.02 -20.04 -3.05
N ALA A 317 -1.18 -18.85 -3.63
CA ALA A 317 -2.12 -17.79 -3.24
C ALA A 317 -3.61 -18.13 -3.46
N SER A 318 -4.47 -17.63 -2.57
CA SER A 318 -5.93 -17.78 -2.57
C SER A 318 -6.65 -16.43 -2.70
N GLY A 319 -7.84 -16.45 -3.32
CA GLY A 319 -8.64 -15.29 -3.73
C GLY A 319 -9.19 -14.44 -2.58
N ARG A 320 -9.57 -13.20 -2.92
CA ARG A 320 -10.13 -12.18 -2.02
C ARG A 320 -11.34 -12.70 -1.24
N ARG A 321 -11.24 -12.77 0.08
CA ARG A 321 -12.33 -13.10 1.01
C ARG A 321 -13.04 -11.82 1.47
N LYS A 322 -14.38 -11.83 1.52
CA LYS A 322 -15.21 -10.74 2.08
C LYS A 322 -15.01 -10.66 3.60
N ILE A 323 -14.89 -9.46 4.15
CA ILE A 323 -14.69 -9.21 5.59
C ILE A 323 -16.02 -9.45 6.32
N ARG A 324 -16.01 -10.29 7.36
CA ARG A 324 -17.20 -10.68 8.15
C ARG A 324 -17.26 -10.08 9.57
N LEU A 325 -16.43 -9.07 9.86
CA LEU A 325 -16.38 -8.41 11.18
C LEU A 325 -17.74 -7.88 11.68
N PHE A 326 -18.66 -7.62 10.76
CA PHE A 326 -19.97 -7.02 11.01
C PHE A 326 -21.14 -7.98 10.72
N ALA A 327 -20.85 -9.28 10.49
CA ALA A 327 -21.86 -10.26 10.07
C ALA A 327 -22.54 -11.00 11.24
N ASP A 328 -21.88 -11.09 12.41
CA ASP A 328 -22.25 -11.98 13.54
C ASP A 328 -22.23 -11.27 14.92
N GLY A 329 -22.51 -9.96 14.98
CA GLY A 329 -22.57 -9.21 16.26
C GLY A 329 -23.70 -9.72 17.18
N PRO A 330 -23.49 -9.78 18.52
CA PRO A 330 -24.54 -10.18 19.45
C PRO A 330 -25.59 -9.07 19.52
N GLY A 331 -26.78 -9.36 19.00
CA GLY A 331 -27.94 -8.48 19.10
C GLY A 331 -28.14 -7.60 17.87
N ALA A 332 -29.01 -8.07 16.98
CA ALA A 332 -29.80 -7.25 16.09
C ALA A 332 -30.80 -6.39 16.90
N GLY A 333 -30.27 -5.57 17.82
CA GLY A 333 -31.03 -4.63 18.63
C GLY A 333 -30.41 -3.26 18.42
N ARG A 334 -31.14 -2.37 17.75
CA ARG A 334 -30.85 -0.93 17.68
C ARG A 334 -30.50 -0.47 19.09
N THR A 335 -29.26 -0.05 19.31
CA THR A 335 -28.85 0.54 20.57
C THR A 335 -28.93 2.06 20.37
N PRO A 336 -29.77 2.78 21.15
CA PRO A 336 -29.72 4.23 21.16
C PRO A 336 -28.32 4.66 21.58
N ILE A 337 -27.74 5.65 20.90
CA ILE A 337 -26.53 6.30 21.37
C ILE A 337 -26.94 7.12 22.59
N ASP A 338 -26.65 6.64 23.80
CA ASP A 338 -26.95 7.40 25.02
C ASP A 338 -26.09 8.67 25.06
N HIS A 339 -26.76 9.83 25.09
CA HIS A 339 -26.14 11.11 25.40
C HIS A 339 -25.90 11.20 26.92
N GLN A 340 -24.63 11.28 27.33
CA GLN A 340 -24.24 11.81 28.63
C GLN A 340 -23.40 13.07 28.44
#